data_AF-A0A934WDR4-F1
#
_entry.id   AF-A0A934WDR4-F1
#
_cell.length_a   1.000
_cell.length_b   1.000
_cell.length_c   1.000
_cell.angle_alpha   90.00
_cell.angle_beta   90.00
_cell.angle_gamma   90.00
#
_symmetry.space_group_name_H-M   'P 1'
#
loop_
_entity.id
_entity.type
_entity.pdbx_description
1 polymer ?
#
loop_
_entity_poly.entity_id
_entity_poly.type
_entity_poly.pdbx_seq_one_letter_code
_entity_poly.pdbx_strand_id
1 'polypeptide(L)'
;MYRIFLNDSDYLGVITQEALSQMTCNNAERFIQAEESAEISLIKYLSENYKIELELNKGKYVAEYDRQITYPVGVHLYYEGKIYEVIRSISGFKAPAGIEYWEEHVDIKIEIESVAHYSQFKTYYPNDIVSYNGVMYKCLAENV
;
A
#
# COMPACT_ATOMS: atom_id res chain seq x y z
N MET A 1 7.55 12.44 19.29
CA MET A 1 6.96 11.22 19.88
C MET A 1 7.53 10.04 19.11
N TYR A 2 8.13 9.06 19.79
CA TYR A 2 8.69 7.88 19.12
C TYR A 2 7.54 7.02 18.55
N ARG A 3 7.72 6.50 17.34
CA ARG A 3 6.73 5.67 16.64
C ARG A 3 7.31 4.27 16.48
N ILE A 4 6.65 3.29 17.08
CA ILE A 4 7.01 1.88 17.00
C ILE A 4 6.80 1.34 15.59
N PHE A 5 7.61 0.35 15.20
CA PHE A 5 7.51 -0.29 13.90
C PHE A 5 6.45 -1.38 13.87
N LEU A 6 6.39 -2.22 14.91
CA LEU A 6 5.43 -3.29 15.07
C LEU A 6 4.11 -2.75 15.64
N ASN A 7 3.00 -3.41 15.30
CA ASN A 7 1.67 -3.13 15.84
C ASN A 7 1.26 -4.17 16.90
N ASP A 8 0.18 -3.90 17.63
CA ASP A 8 -0.32 -4.80 18.69
C ASP A 8 -0.61 -6.22 18.18
N SER A 9 -1.10 -6.36 16.94
CA SER A 9 -1.39 -7.67 16.36
C SER A 9 -0.13 -8.51 16.13
N ASP A 10 1.01 -7.87 15.84
CA ASP A 10 2.30 -8.56 15.67
C ASP A 10 2.74 -9.21 16.99
N TYR A 11 2.54 -8.52 18.12
CA TYR A 11 2.84 -9.09 19.44
C TYR A 11 1.81 -10.12 19.87
N LEU A 12 0.53 -9.83 19.70
CA LEU A 12 -0.56 -10.71 20.12
C LEU A 12 -0.62 -12.03 19.34
N GLY A 13 0.04 -12.09 18.17
CA GLY A 13 0.29 -13.33 17.44
C GLY A 13 1.31 -14.25 18.12
N VAL A 14 2.14 -13.74 19.03
CA VAL A 14 3.25 -14.47 19.69
C VAL A 14 3.01 -14.66 21.19
N ILE A 15 2.45 -13.66 21.87
CA ILE A 15 2.23 -13.65 23.33
C ILE A 15 0.82 -13.16 23.66
N THR A 16 0.22 -13.65 24.75
CA THR A 16 -1.09 -13.15 25.17
C THR A 16 -1.00 -11.75 25.77
N GLN A 17 -2.11 -11.01 25.71
CA GLN A 17 -2.21 -9.67 26.29
C GLN A 17 -1.86 -9.66 27.78
N GLU A 18 -2.29 -10.67 28.53
CA GLU A 18 -2.03 -10.76 29.98
C GLU A 18 -0.55 -10.95 30.27
N ALA A 19 0.13 -11.82 29.52
CA ALA A 19 1.55 -12.06 29.68
C ALA A 19 2.38 -10.82 29.29
N LEU A 20 1.99 -10.14 28.21
CA LEU A 20 2.62 -8.88 27.78
C LEU A 20 2.48 -7.78 28.83
N SER A 21 1.28 -7.63 29.40
CA SER A 21 0.98 -6.71 30.51
C SER A 21 1.80 -7.02 31.76
N GLN A 22 1.98 -8.30 32.10
CA GLN A 22 2.81 -8.70 33.23
C GLN A 22 4.30 -8.38 33.01
N MET A 23 4.83 -8.66 31.81
CA MET A 23 6.22 -8.37 31.46
C MET A 23 6.54 -6.87 31.49
N THR A 24 5.62 -6.05 31.02
CA THR A 24 5.75 -4.59 31.02
C THR A 24 5.38 -3.96 32.37
N CYS A 25 4.90 -4.76 33.34
CA CYS A 25 4.33 -4.28 34.60
C CYS A 25 3.23 -3.22 34.38
N ASN A 26 2.41 -3.39 33.33
CA ASN A 26 1.40 -2.43 32.87
C ASN A 26 1.95 -1.02 32.59
N ASN A 27 3.25 -0.89 32.32
CA ASN A 27 3.88 0.38 31.99
C ASN A 27 4.15 0.46 30.48
N ALA A 28 3.38 1.30 29.79
CA ALA A 28 3.51 1.54 28.36
C ALA A 28 4.86 2.18 27.97
N GLU A 29 5.47 3.00 28.83
CA GLU A 29 6.78 3.60 28.55
C GLU A 29 7.88 2.54 28.50
N ARG A 30 7.78 1.52 29.37
CA ARG A 30 8.74 0.42 29.39
C ARG A 30 8.68 -0.40 28.10
N PHE A 31 7.50 -0.50 27.52
CA PHE A 31 7.31 -1.15 26.21
C PHE A 31 7.97 -0.35 25.09
N ILE A 32 7.73 0.96 25.04
CA ILE A 32 8.36 1.87 24.06
C ILE A 32 9.89 1.82 24.14
N GLN A 33 10.45 1.83 25.36
CA GLN A 33 11.90 1.76 25.58
C GLN A 33 12.49 0.43 25.12
N ALA A 34 11.79 -0.69 25.35
CA ALA A 34 12.23 -2.01 24.92
C ALA A 34 12.29 -2.09 23.38
N GLU A 35 11.28 -1.56 22.70
CA GLU A 35 11.23 -1.46 21.24
C GLU A 35 12.35 -0.60 20.68
N GLU A 36 12.54 0.60 21.24
CA GLU A 36 13.62 1.50 20.83
C GLU A 36 14.99 0.83 20.99
N SER A 37 15.21 0.12 22.11
CA SER A 37 16.44 -0.63 22.32
C SER A 37 16.62 -1.78 21.35
N ALA A 38 15.55 -2.50 20.99
CA ALA A 38 15.60 -3.60 20.03
C ALA A 38 15.92 -3.07 18.63
N GLU A 39 15.27 -1.97 18.23
CA GLU A 39 15.51 -1.30 16.95
C GLU A 39 16.97 -0.82 16.83
N ILE A 40 17.50 -0.15 17.85
CA ILE A 40 18.90 0.31 17.87
C ILE A 40 19.86 -0.87 17.71
N SER A 41 19.59 -1.99 18.39
CA SER A 41 20.41 -3.20 18.26
C SER A 41 20.39 -3.76 16.83
N LEU A 42 19.23 -3.76 16.20
CA LEU A 42 19.04 -4.26 14.84
C LEU A 42 19.69 -3.34 13.78
N ILE A 43 19.52 -2.03 13.93
CA ILE A 43 20.19 -1.01 13.09
C ILE A 43 21.70 -1.16 13.19
N LYS A 44 22.24 -1.25 14.41
CA LYS A 44 23.68 -1.40 14.64
C LYS A 44 24.24 -2.64 13.93
N TYR A 45 23.51 -3.75 13.93
CA TYR A 45 23.97 -5.00 13.32
C TYR A 45 23.88 -5.00 11.79
N LEU A 46 22.81 -4.41 11.21
CA LEU A 46 22.54 -4.52 9.78
C LEU A 46 23.00 -3.31 8.94
N SER A 47 23.25 -2.16 9.58
CA SER A 47 23.60 -0.90 8.89
C SER A 47 24.87 -0.97 8.05
N GLU A 48 25.79 -1.90 8.33
CA GLU A 48 27.01 -2.08 7.53
C GLU A 48 26.71 -2.55 6.10
N ASN A 49 25.66 -3.37 5.92
CA ASN A 49 25.35 -4.02 4.65
C ASN A 49 24.00 -3.59 4.05
N TYR A 50 23.10 -3.04 4.86
CA TYR A 50 21.72 -2.76 4.49
C TYR A 50 21.28 -1.36 4.91
N LYS A 51 20.42 -0.74 4.11
CA LYS A 51 19.75 0.53 4.44
C LYS A 51 18.52 0.30 5.32
N ILE A 52 18.71 -0.36 6.46
CA ILE A 52 17.62 -0.82 7.32
C ILE A 52 16.79 0.32 7.92
N GLU A 53 17.40 1.47 8.18
CA GLU A 53 16.71 2.67 8.66
C GLU A 53 15.64 3.16 7.66
N LEU A 54 15.90 3.05 6.36
CA LEU A 54 14.95 3.47 5.33
C LEU A 54 13.72 2.55 5.32
N GLU A 55 13.94 1.24 5.45
CA GLU A 55 12.86 0.25 5.49
C GLU A 55 12.04 0.34 6.79
N LEU A 56 12.70 0.51 7.94
CA LEU A 56 12.02 0.75 9.21
C LEU A 56 11.16 2.01 9.17
N ASN A 57 11.68 3.09 8.57
CA ASN A 57 10.89 4.32 8.39
C ASN A 57 9.65 4.06 7.53
N LYS A 58 9.74 3.32 6.42
CA LYS A 58 8.54 2.99 5.61
C LYS A 58 7.45 2.32 6.46
N GLY A 59 7.80 1.30 7.25
CA GLY A 59 6.84 0.59 8.09
C GLY A 59 6.23 1.44 9.22
N LYS A 60 7.04 2.31 9.83
CA LYS A 60 6.56 3.23 10.89
C LYS A 60 5.53 4.24 10.38
N TYR A 61 5.59 4.63 9.11
CA TYR A 61 4.70 5.64 8.54
C TYR A 61 3.48 5.07 7.80
N VAL A 62 3.26 3.74 7.86
CA VAL A 62 2.01 3.16 7.35
C VAL A 62 0.85 3.71 8.17
N ALA A 63 -0.17 4.21 7.47
CA ALA A 63 -1.37 4.79 8.04
C ALA A 63 -2.61 4.27 7.33
N GLU A 64 -3.77 4.41 7.95
CA GLU A 64 -5.05 4.12 7.29
C GLU A 64 -5.26 5.02 6.07
N TYR A 65 -5.96 4.45 5.09
CA TYR A 65 -6.42 5.19 3.94
C TYR A 65 -7.38 6.32 4.35
N ASP A 66 -7.03 7.54 3.96
CA ASP A 66 -7.82 8.76 4.17
C ASP A 66 -8.14 9.39 2.83
N ARG A 67 -9.42 9.72 2.65
CA ARG A 67 -9.91 10.31 1.41
C ARG A 67 -9.44 11.75 1.16
N GLN A 68 -8.91 12.40 2.19
CA GLN A 68 -8.42 13.78 2.10
C GLN A 68 -6.96 13.87 1.64
N ILE A 69 -6.25 12.74 1.60
CA ILE A 69 -4.81 12.69 1.33
C ILE A 69 -4.56 12.23 -0.12
N THR A 70 -3.64 12.89 -0.81
CA THR A 70 -3.11 12.40 -2.09
C THR A 70 -1.85 11.60 -1.83
N TYR A 71 -1.80 10.36 -2.33
CA TYR A 71 -0.71 9.44 -2.06
C TYR A 71 0.25 9.37 -3.25
N PRO A 72 1.55 9.68 -3.06
CA PRO A 72 2.56 9.47 -4.08
C PRO A 72 2.93 7.99 -4.23
N VAL A 73 3.64 7.67 -5.31
CA VAL A 73 4.14 6.33 -5.61
C VAL A 73 5.10 5.85 -4.51
N GLY A 74 4.99 4.58 -4.12
CA GLY A 74 5.84 3.91 -3.12
C GLY A 74 5.37 4.05 -1.66
N VAL A 75 4.27 4.75 -1.42
CA VAL A 75 3.66 4.85 -0.08
C VAL A 75 2.91 3.57 0.26
N HIS A 76 2.99 3.16 1.52
CA HIS A 76 2.29 2.01 2.07
C HIS A 76 1.15 2.49 2.97
N LEU A 77 -0.03 1.90 2.82
CA LEU A 77 -1.23 2.28 3.57
C LEU A 77 -2.08 1.07 3.95
N TYR A 78 -2.83 1.20 5.04
CA TYR A 78 -3.85 0.23 5.42
C TYR A 78 -5.17 0.54 4.70
N TYR A 79 -5.70 -0.47 4.01
CA TYR A 79 -7.04 -0.43 3.43
C TYR A 79 -7.72 -1.78 3.70
N GLU A 80 -8.90 -1.75 4.32
CA GLU A 80 -9.65 -2.96 4.72
C GLU A 80 -8.83 -3.99 5.51
N GLY A 81 -7.95 -3.52 6.40
CA GLY A 81 -7.11 -4.37 7.25
C GLY A 81 -5.93 -5.03 6.53
N LYS A 82 -5.66 -4.67 5.27
CA LYS A 82 -4.48 -5.12 4.51
C LYS A 82 -3.59 -3.94 4.16
N ILE A 83 -2.29 -4.22 4.05
CA ILE A 83 -1.30 -3.22 3.61
C ILE A 83 -1.23 -3.25 2.09
N TYR A 84 -1.36 -2.08 1.46
CA TYR A 84 -1.20 -1.88 0.02
C TYR A 84 -0.05 -0.92 -0.25
N GLU A 85 0.70 -1.20 -1.33
CA GLU A 85 1.68 -0.27 -1.90
C GLU A 85 1.06 0.52 -3.05
N VAL A 86 1.27 1.84 -3.04
CA VAL A 86 0.80 2.75 -4.07
C VAL A 86 1.74 2.69 -5.28
N ILE A 87 1.33 1.97 -6.33
CA ILE A 87 2.11 1.83 -7.59
C ILE A 87 1.97 3.02 -8.54
N ARG A 88 0.94 3.84 -8.35
CA ARG A 88 0.65 5.05 -9.15
C ARG A 88 0.06 6.08 -8.22
N SER A 89 0.36 7.37 -8.43
CA SER A 89 -0.23 8.43 -7.60
C SER A 89 -1.76 8.32 -7.60
N ILE A 90 -2.36 8.25 -6.41
CA ILE A 90 -3.81 8.21 -6.24
C ILE A 90 -4.27 9.47 -5.48
N SER A 91 -5.39 10.04 -5.90
CA SER A 91 -6.10 11.00 -5.05
C SER A 91 -6.84 10.23 -3.96
N GLY A 92 -7.01 10.84 -2.78
CA GLY A 92 -7.80 10.21 -1.71
C GLY A 92 -9.28 10.04 -2.06
N PHE A 93 -9.78 10.63 -3.14
CA PHE A 93 -11.14 10.29 -3.59
C PHE A 93 -11.20 8.91 -4.27
N LYS A 94 -10.09 8.44 -4.83
CA LYS A 94 -10.01 7.12 -5.49
C LYS A 94 -9.47 6.09 -4.52
N ALA A 95 -10.33 5.14 -4.12
CA ALA A 95 -9.97 4.06 -3.23
C ALA A 95 -8.83 3.20 -3.80
N PRO A 96 -7.93 2.66 -2.96
CA PRO A 96 -6.98 1.65 -3.39
C PRO A 96 -7.75 0.45 -3.93
N ALA A 97 -7.42 0.02 -5.13
CA ALA A 97 -8.02 -1.15 -5.76
C ALA A 97 -6.91 -2.09 -6.20
N GLY A 98 -7.01 -3.37 -5.81
CA GLY A 98 -6.12 -4.43 -6.30
C GLY A 98 -6.57 -5.04 -7.62
N ILE A 99 -7.45 -4.36 -8.36
CA ILE A 99 -8.07 -4.86 -9.58
C ILE A 99 -7.37 -4.24 -10.78
N GLU A 100 -7.01 -5.08 -11.75
CA GLU A 100 -6.57 -4.62 -13.05
C GLU A 100 -7.78 -4.11 -13.83
N TYR A 101 -7.79 -2.83 -14.18
CA TYR A 101 -8.90 -2.21 -14.90
C TYR A 101 -8.83 -2.42 -16.42
N TRP A 102 -7.62 -2.65 -16.94
CA TRP A 102 -7.34 -2.70 -18.37
C TRP A 102 -6.42 -3.86 -18.70
N GLU A 103 -6.78 -4.62 -19.72
CA GLU A 103 -5.97 -5.69 -20.31
C GLU A 103 -5.63 -5.31 -21.76
N GLU A 104 -4.42 -5.61 -22.20
CA GLU A 104 -4.06 -5.45 -23.61
C GLU A 104 -4.90 -6.39 -24.48
N HIS A 105 -5.54 -5.86 -25.51
CA HIS A 105 -6.40 -6.61 -26.40
C HIS A 105 -5.82 -6.62 -27.81
N VAL A 106 -5.52 -7.81 -28.33
CA VAL A 106 -5.07 -7.97 -29.71
C VAL A 106 -6.17 -8.69 -30.48
N ASP A 107 -6.97 -7.95 -31.25
CA ASP A 107 -7.93 -8.53 -32.19
C ASP A 107 -7.58 -8.11 -33.62
N ILE A 108 -7.26 -9.11 -34.44
CA ILE A 108 -6.86 -8.97 -35.85
C ILE A 108 -8.03 -8.47 -36.71
N LYS A 109 -9.28 -8.56 -36.21
CA LYS A 109 -10.49 -8.17 -36.96
C LYS A 109 -10.91 -6.71 -36.74
N ILE A 110 -10.31 -6.01 -35.77
CA ILE A 110 -10.70 -4.65 -35.41
C ILE A 110 -9.60 -3.70 -35.89
N GLU A 111 -9.96 -2.72 -36.72
CA GLU A 111 -9.02 -1.67 -37.13
C GLU A 111 -8.85 -0.67 -36.00
N ILE A 112 -7.60 -0.39 -35.59
CA ILE A 112 -7.25 0.54 -34.49
C ILE A 112 -7.87 1.93 -34.70
N GLU A 113 -7.96 2.38 -35.95
CA GLU A 113 -8.52 3.68 -36.33
C GLU A 113 -10.03 3.79 -36.10
N SER A 114 -10.73 2.65 -36.03
CA SER A 114 -12.18 2.59 -35.74
C SER A 114 -12.49 2.66 -34.23
N VAL A 115 -11.49 2.46 -33.37
CA VAL A 115 -11.66 2.39 -31.92
C VAL A 115 -11.40 3.75 -31.29
N ALA A 116 -12.37 4.21 -30.50
CA ALA A 116 -12.27 5.48 -29.77
C ALA A 116 -11.02 5.52 -28.88
N HIS A 117 -10.33 6.65 -28.91
CA HIS A 117 -9.19 6.89 -28.03
C HIS A 117 -9.62 6.91 -26.56
N TYR A 118 -8.75 6.39 -25.68
CA TYR A 118 -8.92 6.48 -24.24
C TYR A 118 -9.01 7.95 -23.79
N SER A 119 -10.00 8.25 -22.96
CA SER A 119 -10.19 9.55 -22.33
C SER A 119 -10.38 9.38 -20.83
N GLN A 120 -9.58 10.10 -20.04
CA GLN A 120 -9.70 10.11 -18.57
C GLN A 120 -11.03 10.68 -18.05
N PHE A 121 -11.78 11.38 -18.90
CA PHE A 121 -13.06 12.00 -18.53
C PHE A 121 -14.28 11.11 -18.82
N LYS A 122 -14.06 9.93 -19.39
CA LYS A 122 -15.14 9.00 -19.76
C LYS A 122 -15.18 7.83 -18.79
N THR A 123 -16.39 7.44 -18.39
CA THR A 123 -16.64 6.20 -17.63
C THR A 123 -16.66 5.02 -18.59
N TYR A 124 -16.01 3.93 -18.21
CA TYR A 124 -15.90 2.70 -19.01
C TYR A 124 -16.47 1.51 -18.26
N TYR A 125 -17.16 0.65 -18.99
CA TYR A 125 -17.77 -0.57 -18.49
C TYR A 125 -16.97 -1.80 -18.93
N PRO A 126 -17.10 -2.93 -18.21
CA PRO A 126 -16.44 -4.17 -18.59
C PRO A 126 -16.74 -4.57 -20.04
N ASN A 127 -15.69 -4.93 -20.78
CA ASN A 127 -15.63 -5.22 -22.22
C ASN A 127 -15.60 -4.02 -23.18
N ASP A 128 -15.59 -2.77 -22.68
CA ASP A 128 -15.30 -1.63 -23.53
C ASP A 128 -13.87 -1.72 -24.08
N ILE A 129 -13.69 -1.42 -25.37
CA ILE A 129 -12.39 -1.43 -26.03
C ILE A 129 -12.01 0.02 -26.36
N VAL A 130 -10.78 0.40 -26.00
CA VAL A 130 -10.23 1.73 -26.26
C VAL A 130 -8.84 1.63 -26.88
N SER A 131 -8.44 2.63 -27.65
CA SER A 131 -7.07 2.75 -28.14
C SER A 131 -6.26 3.74 -27.29
N TYR A 132 -5.06 3.36 -26.86
CA TYR A 132 -4.12 4.24 -26.16
C TYR A 132 -2.69 4.00 -26.67
N ASN A 133 -2.04 5.04 -27.17
CA ASN A 133 -0.70 4.96 -27.77
C ASN A 133 -0.55 3.89 -28.87
N GLY A 134 -1.59 3.68 -29.68
CA GLY A 134 -1.59 2.69 -30.77
C GLY A 134 -1.80 1.24 -30.34
N VAL A 135 -2.05 0.99 -29.05
CA VAL A 135 -2.40 -0.32 -28.50
C VAL A 135 -3.87 -0.32 -28.08
N MET A 136 -4.59 -1.41 -28.32
CA MET A 136 -5.97 -1.57 -27.85
C MET A 136 -5.98 -2.16 -26.45
N TYR A 137 -6.86 -1.64 -25.61
CA TYR A 137 -7.10 -2.15 -24.27
C TYR A 137 -8.57 -2.47 -24.08
N LYS A 138 -8.83 -3.59 -23.42
CA LYS A 138 -10.17 -4.01 -22.99
C LYS A 138 -10.34 -3.70 -21.52
N CYS A 139 -11.46 -3.06 -21.18
CA CYS A 139 -11.83 -2.76 -19.81
C CYS A 139 -12.28 -4.05 -19.11
N LEU A 140 -11.70 -4.37 -17.95
CA LEU A 140 -12.02 -5.55 -17.15
C LEU A 140 -13.01 -5.26 -16.02
N ALA A 141 -12.96 -4.04 -15.48
CA ALA A 141 -13.75 -3.61 -14.33
C ALA A 141 -14.25 -2.18 -14.54
N GLU A 142 -15.43 -1.86 -14.01
CA GLU A 142 -16.02 -0.53 -14.13
C GLU A 142 -15.08 0.53 -13.58
N ASN A 143 -14.64 1.45 -14.45
CA ASN A 143 -13.74 2.53 -14.08
C ASN A 143 -14.58 3.76 -13.71
N VAL A 144 -15.08 3.77 -12.47
CA VAL A 144 -15.77 4.90 -11.83
C VAL A 144 -14.75 5.87 -11.23
#